data_AF-A0A419J7Z9-F1
#
_entry.id   AF-A0A419J7Z9-F1
#
_cell.length_a   1.000
_cell.length_b   1.000
_cell.length_c   1.000
_cell.angle_alpha   90.00
_cell.angle_beta   90.00
_cell.angle_gamma   90.00
#
_symmetry.space_group_name_H-M   'P 1'
#
loop_
_entity.id
_entity.type
_entity.pdbx_description
1 polymer ?
#
loop_
_entity_poly.entity_id
_entity_poly.type
_entity_poly.pdbx_seq_one_letter_code
_entity_poly.pdbx_strand_id
1 'polypeptide(L)'
;MKFDPKQIREETSKDFEAAWMAGLKYMSERGLNEKYPRSLHALSYGKPHPVFETIQKLREAYLRLGFEEVMNPVIIEEEEVKKQFGKEALAVLDRCYYLAGLPRPDIGISKVREKQINSFFDKDLSKDEMEALKNTLHRYK
;
A
#
# COMPACT_ATOMS: atom_id res chain seq x y z
N MET A 1 5.51 -10.80 40.43
CA MET A 1 5.03 -10.52 41.80
C MET A 1 5.55 -9.14 42.20
N LYS A 2 4.76 -8.29 42.84
CA LYS A 2 5.28 -7.04 43.42
C LYS A 2 5.89 -7.36 44.79
N PHE A 3 7.01 -6.74 45.14
CA PHE A 3 7.67 -6.90 46.44
C PHE A 3 7.61 -5.60 47.24
N ASP A 4 7.76 -5.68 48.57
CA ASP A 4 7.81 -4.51 49.47
C ASP A 4 9.26 -4.05 49.67
N PRO A 5 9.63 -2.83 49.22
CA PRO A 5 10.98 -2.29 49.38
C PRO A 5 11.41 -2.07 50.84
N LYS A 6 10.48 -1.75 51.76
CA LYS A 6 10.82 -1.50 53.17
C LYS A 6 11.29 -2.77 53.85
N GLN A 7 10.55 -3.85 53.62
CA GLN A 7 10.87 -5.17 54.15
C GLN A 7 12.23 -5.67 53.65
N ILE A 8 12.51 -5.54 52.35
CA ILE A 8 13.82 -5.94 51.79
C ILE A 8 14.94 -5.12 52.41
N ARG A 9 14.74 -3.81 52.61
CA ARG A 9 15.76 -2.93 53.23
C ARG A 9 16.08 -3.34 54.66
N GLU A 10 15.08 -3.74 55.43
CA GLU A 10 15.26 -4.26 56.79
C GLU A 10 15.95 -5.63 56.80
N GLU A 11 15.57 -6.54 55.90
CA GLU A 11 16.20 -7.86 55.75
C GLU A 11 17.68 -7.74 55.33
N THR A 12 17.98 -6.88 54.34
CA THR A 12 19.35 -6.60 53.89
C THR A 12 20.21 -5.94 54.96
N SER A 13 19.64 -5.08 55.79
CA SER A 13 20.37 -4.42 56.89
C SER A 13 20.74 -5.40 58.01
N LYS A 14 20.02 -6.53 58.13
CA LYS A 14 20.30 -7.59 59.10
C LYS A 14 21.31 -8.60 58.56
N ASP A 15 21.09 -9.09 57.34
CA ASP A 15 21.98 -10.03 56.67
C ASP A 15 21.84 -9.88 55.15
N PHE A 16 22.89 -9.37 54.52
CA PHE A 16 22.92 -9.10 53.10
C PHE A 16 22.84 -10.38 52.25
N GLU A 17 23.63 -11.41 52.60
CA GLU A 17 23.75 -12.63 51.79
C GLU A 17 22.46 -13.45 51.85
N ALA A 18 21.87 -13.57 53.05
CA ALA A 18 20.60 -14.26 53.22
C ALA A 18 19.46 -13.57 52.48
N ALA A 19 19.37 -12.23 52.57
CA ALA A 19 18.36 -11.45 51.85
C ALA A 19 18.53 -11.56 50.32
N TRP A 20 19.77 -11.60 49.83
CA TRP A 20 20.07 -11.75 48.41
C TRP A 20 19.64 -13.13 47.88
N MET A 21 19.98 -14.21 48.59
CA MET A 21 19.58 -15.58 48.22
C MET A 21 18.05 -15.77 48.25
N ALA A 22 17.38 -15.16 49.24
CA ALA A 22 15.92 -15.17 49.32
C ALA A 22 15.25 -14.40 48.16
N GLY A 23 15.97 -13.55 47.44
CA GLY A 23 15.46 -12.75 46.32
C GLY A 23 14.90 -13.58 45.14
N LEU A 24 15.35 -14.83 45.00
CA LEU A 24 14.84 -15.77 43.98
C LEU A 24 13.31 -15.97 44.07
N LYS A 25 12.73 -15.84 45.27
CA LYS A 25 11.28 -15.97 45.50
C LYS A 25 10.44 -14.95 44.74
N TYR A 26 11.04 -13.82 44.35
CA TYR A 26 10.35 -12.76 43.61
C TYR A 26 10.39 -12.96 42.09
N MET A 27 11.21 -13.89 41.59
CA MET A 27 11.23 -14.25 40.18
C MET A 27 9.97 -15.05 39.83
N SER A 28 9.26 -14.64 38.78
CA SER A 28 8.15 -15.42 38.24
C SER A 28 8.69 -16.66 37.52
N GLU A 29 8.16 -17.83 37.83
CA GLU A 29 8.37 -19.01 37.01
C GLU A 29 7.72 -18.81 35.64
N ARG A 30 8.50 -19.01 34.57
CA ARG A 30 8.00 -18.93 33.19
C ARG A 30 7.61 -20.31 32.70
N GLY A 31 6.46 -20.41 32.03
CA GLY A 31 6.05 -21.64 31.36
C GLY A 31 7.04 -22.05 30.25
N LEU A 32 7.03 -23.33 29.84
CA LEU A 32 7.96 -23.84 28.83
C LEU A 32 7.94 -23.03 27.51
N ASN A 33 6.77 -22.49 27.14
CA ASN A 33 6.55 -21.69 25.93
C ASN A 33 6.94 -20.20 26.11
N GLU A 34 7.06 -19.74 27.35
CA GLU A 34 7.50 -18.37 27.71
C GLU A 34 9.01 -18.29 27.96
N LYS A 35 9.69 -19.44 27.94
CA LYS A 35 11.16 -19.53 28.00
C LYS A 35 11.75 -19.32 26.61
N TYR A 36 12.94 -18.73 26.58
CA TYR A 36 13.75 -18.63 25.37
C TYR A 36 14.11 -20.04 24.85
N PRO A 37 14.09 -20.30 23.52
CA PRO A 37 13.85 -19.36 22.42
C PRO A 37 12.37 -19.21 22.00
N ARG A 38 11.43 -19.93 22.63
CA ARG A 38 10.00 -19.92 22.23
C ARG A 38 9.30 -18.60 22.50
N SER A 39 9.77 -17.84 23.50
CA SER A 39 9.32 -16.48 23.75
C SER A 39 9.62 -15.49 22.61
N LEU A 40 10.48 -15.85 21.64
CA LEU A 40 10.85 -14.97 20.53
C LEU A 40 9.68 -14.64 19.60
N HIS A 41 8.64 -15.49 19.55
CA HIS A 41 7.44 -15.19 18.77
C HIS A 41 6.72 -13.94 19.31
N ALA A 42 6.79 -13.69 20.62
CA ALA A 42 6.24 -12.49 21.23
C ALA A 42 7.10 -11.23 21.00
N LEU A 43 8.32 -11.40 20.47
CA LEU A 43 9.31 -10.33 20.22
C LEU A 43 9.42 -9.99 18.72
N SER A 44 8.41 -10.29 17.92
CA SER A 44 8.40 -9.93 16.50
C SER A 44 8.30 -8.41 16.32
N TYR A 45 9.11 -7.87 15.41
CA TYR A 45 9.10 -6.46 15.02
C TYR A 45 8.96 -6.32 13.51
N GLY A 46 8.47 -5.15 13.06
CA GLY A 46 8.33 -4.84 11.64
C GLY A 46 9.68 -4.81 10.93
N LYS A 47 9.81 -5.54 9.82
CA LYS A 47 11.02 -5.55 8.99
C LYS A 47 10.80 -4.73 7.72
N PRO A 48 11.65 -3.74 7.43
CA PRO A 48 11.53 -2.98 6.19
C PRO A 48 11.91 -3.86 4.99
N HIS A 49 11.32 -3.56 3.83
CA HIS A 49 11.75 -4.17 2.58
C HIS A 49 13.07 -3.51 2.14
N PRO A 50 14.09 -4.28 1.70
CA PRO A 50 15.42 -3.75 1.41
C PRO A 50 15.43 -2.64 0.35
N VAL A 51 14.56 -2.72 -0.66
CA VAL A 51 14.44 -1.68 -1.69
C VAL A 51 13.91 -0.36 -1.10
N PHE A 52 12.89 -0.41 -0.25
CA PHE A 52 12.33 0.82 0.35
C PHE A 52 13.27 1.41 1.39
N GLU A 53 13.99 0.58 2.14
CA GLU A 53 15.04 1.06 3.05
C GLU A 53 16.16 1.78 2.27
N THR A 54 16.55 1.24 1.11
CA THR A 54 17.56 1.86 0.25
C THR A 54 17.06 3.18 -0.34
N ILE A 55 15.81 3.23 -0.80
CA ILE A 55 15.17 4.48 -1.28
C ILE A 55 15.21 5.55 -0.18
N GLN A 56 14.85 5.20 1.06
CA GLN A 56 14.88 6.15 2.17
C GLN A 56 16.30 6.67 2.46
N LYS A 57 17.31 5.80 2.46
CA LYS A 57 18.71 6.21 2.63
C LYS A 57 19.19 7.14 1.52
N LEU A 58 18.79 6.89 0.27
CA LEU A 58 19.12 7.77 -0.87
C LEU A 58 18.45 9.13 -0.73
N ARG A 59 17.18 9.19 -0.33
CA ARG A 59 16.46 10.45 -0.07
C ARG A 59 17.19 11.28 0.98
N GLU A 60 17.55 10.68 2.11
CA GLU A 60 18.31 11.36 3.16
C GLU A 60 19.69 11.83 2.69
N ALA A 61 20.38 11.05 1.86
CA ALA A 61 21.67 11.43 1.31
C ALA A 61 21.57 12.68 0.42
N TYR A 62 20.60 12.72 -0.50
CA TYR A 62 20.37 13.90 -1.36
C TYR A 62 20.02 15.16 -0.55
N LEU A 63 19.15 15.04 0.46
CA LEU A 63 18.78 16.16 1.33
C LEU A 63 19.99 16.70 2.10
N ARG A 64 20.88 15.83 2.60
CA ARG A 64 22.11 16.24 3.31
C ARG A 64 23.11 16.96 2.41
N LEU A 65 23.08 16.71 1.11
CA LEU A 65 23.89 17.43 0.11
C LEU A 65 23.27 18.77 -0.29
N GLY A 66 22.07 19.11 0.21
CA GLY A 66 21.38 20.37 -0.08
C GLY A 66 20.50 20.33 -1.34
N PHE A 67 20.22 19.15 -1.89
CA PHE A 67 19.25 19.02 -2.98
C PHE A 67 17.82 19.17 -2.44
N GLU A 68 16.95 19.76 -3.26
CA GLU A 68 15.51 19.84 -2.99
C GLU A 68 14.79 18.61 -3.56
N GLU A 69 13.97 17.97 -2.74
CA GLU A 69 13.17 16.83 -3.16
C GLU A 69 11.97 17.31 -3.99
N VAL A 70 11.78 16.72 -5.17
CA VAL A 70 10.70 17.09 -6.12
C VAL A 70 9.99 15.86 -6.69
N MET A 71 8.74 16.05 -7.11
CA MET A 71 7.93 15.01 -7.76
C MET A 71 7.75 15.34 -9.24
N ASN A 72 8.44 14.60 -10.10
CA ASN A 72 8.34 14.78 -11.55
C ASN A 72 7.13 14.04 -12.14
N PRO A 73 6.62 14.48 -13.30
CA PRO A 73 5.61 13.73 -14.05
C PRO A 73 6.09 12.31 -14.37
N VAL A 74 5.24 11.32 -14.12
CA VAL A 74 5.52 9.90 -14.44
C VAL A 74 5.03 9.55 -15.84
N ILE A 75 3.88 10.08 -16.24
CA ILE A 75 3.29 9.92 -17.57
C ILE A 75 3.64 11.16 -18.37
N ILE A 76 4.28 10.97 -19.52
CA ILE A 76 4.72 12.04 -20.42
C ILE A 76 4.31 11.70 -21.85
N GLU A 77 4.14 12.74 -22.68
CA GLU A 77 3.91 12.59 -24.11
C GLU A 77 5.19 12.19 -24.83
N GLU A 78 5.06 11.42 -25.92
CA GLU A 78 6.23 11.00 -26.73
C GLU A 78 6.99 12.18 -27.35
N GLU A 79 6.33 13.32 -27.51
CA GLU A 79 6.95 14.56 -27.98
C GLU A 79 8.06 15.06 -27.04
N GLU A 80 7.91 14.85 -25.72
CA GLU A 80 8.94 15.26 -24.75
C GLU A 80 10.21 14.44 -24.91
N VAL A 81 10.08 13.14 -25.23
CA VAL A 81 11.21 12.28 -25.57
C VAL A 81 11.85 12.73 -26.88
N LYS A 82 11.05 13.09 -27.88
CA LYS A 82 11.54 13.64 -29.16
C LYS A 82 12.28 14.98 -28.99
N LYS A 83 11.81 15.86 -28.10
CA LYS A 83 12.49 17.12 -27.77
C LYS A 83 13.84 16.90 -27.10
N GLN A 84 13.95 15.91 -26.21
CA GLN A 84 15.18 15.61 -25.47
C GLN A 84 16.22 14.83 -26.30
N PHE A 85 15.79 13.87 -27.12
CA PHE A 85 16.69 12.95 -27.85
C PHE A 85 16.78 13.21 -29.36
N GLY A 86 15.95 14.10 -29.91
CA GLY A 86 15.97 14.44 -31.34
C GLY A 86 15.79 13.22 -32.23
N LYS A 87 16.82 12.92 -33.07
CA LYS A 87 16.78 11.79 -34.01
C LYS A 87 16.88 10.42 -33.34
N GLU A 88 17.48 10.33 -32.15
CA GLU A 88 17.64 9.07 -31.40
C GLU A 88 16.37 8.67 -30.65
N ALA A 89 15.39 9.57 -30.56
CA ALA A 89 14.15 9.34 -29.83
C ALA A 89 13.41 8.08 -30.30
N LEU A 90 13.47 7.75 -31.59
CA LEU A 90 12.81 6.56 -32.14
C LEU A 90 13.34 5.25 -31.54
N ALA A 91 14.64 5.17 -31.27
CA ALA A 91 15.23 4.00 -30.60
C ALA A 91 14.89 3.97 -29.10
N VAL A 92 14.75 5.15 -28.48
CA VAL A 92 14.37 5.27 -27.06
C VAL A 92 12.90 4.93 -26.83
N LEU A 93 12.00 5.30 -27.75
CA LEU A 93 10.57 5.03 -27.62
C LEU A 93 10.24 3.53 -27.72
N ASP A 94 11.09 2.73 -28.36
CA ASP A 94 10.90 1.28 -28.50
C ASP A 94 10.97 0.52 -27.15
N ARG A 95 11.68 1.07 -26.16
CA ARG A 95 11.77 0.52 -24.80
C ARG A 95 10.74 1.12 -23.82
N CYS A 96 9.87 2.00 -24.29
CA CYS A 96 8.86 2.66 -23.47
C CYS A 96 7.51 1.93 -23.52
N TYR A 97 6.73 2.04 -22.46
CA TYR A 97 5.36 1.53 -22.42
C TYR A 97 4.38 2.64 -22.79
N TYR A 98 3.52 2.38 -23.77
CA TYR A 98 2.44 3.28 -24.16
C TYR A 98 1.16 2.97 -23.38
N LEU A 99 0.50 4.02 -22.90
CA LEU A 99 -0.81 3.90 -22.27
C LEU A 99 -1.88 3.84 -23.35
N ALA A 100 -2.55 2.69 -23.45
CA ALA A 100 -3.71 2.51 -24.31
C ALA A 100 -4.99 2.55 -23.46
N GLY A 101 -6.06 3.09 -24.03
CA GLY A 101 -7.41 3.07 -23.46
C GLY A 101 -8.39 2.44 -24.43
N LEU A 102 -9.42 1.76 -23.90
CA LEU A 102 -10.51 1.27 -24.75
C LEU A 102 -11.33 2.48 -25.24
N PRO A 103 -11.56 2.61 -26.55
CA PRO A 103 -12.40 3.69 -27.06
C PRO A 103 -13.84 3.49 -26.58
N ARG A 104 -14.55 4.60 -26.35
CA ARG A 104 -15.99 4.53 -26.11
C ARG A 104 -16.68 4.00 -27.38
N PRO A 105 -17.53 2.98 -27.28
CA PRO A 105 -18.25 2.46 -28.44
C PRO A 105 -19.24 3.50 -28.96
N ASP A 106 -19.33 3.65 -30.27
CA ASP A 106 -20.38 4.46 -30.89
C ASP A 106 -21.68 3.66 -30.93
N ILE A 107 -22.52 3.84 -29.90
CA ILE A 107 -23.76 3.07 -29.75
C ILE A 107 -24.91 3.78 -30.47
N GLY A 108 -25.00 3.54 -31.78
CA GLY A 108 -26.25 3.78 -32.52
C GLY A 108 -27.31 2.73 -32.13
N ILE A 109 -28.50 3.18 -31.72
CA ILE A 109 -29.65 2.29 -31.57
C ILE A 109 -30.34 2.17 -32.94
N SER A 110 -30.04 1.09 -33.68
CA SER A 110 -30.75 0.75 -34.91
C SER A 110 -32.11 0.13 -34.60
N LYS A 111 -33.07 0.19 -35.53
CA LYS A 111 -34.39 -0.46 -35.38
C LYS A 111 -34.29 -1.97 -35.09
N VAL A 112 -33.18 -2.62 -35.50
CA VAL A 112 -32.90 -4.02 -35.19
C VAL A 112 -32.60 -4.20 -33.71
N ARG A 113 -31.80 -3.31 -33.11
CA ARG A 113 -31.52 -3.33 -31.67
C ARG A 113 -32.75 -2.96 -30.85
N GLU A 114 -33.59 -2.03 -31.31
CA GLU A 114 -34.86 -1.71 -30.64
C GLU A 114 -35.76 -2.94 -30.53
N LYS A 115 -35.91 -3.69 -31.64
CA LYS A 115 -36.66 -4.94 -31.65
C LYS A 115 -36.06 -5.99 -30.72
N GLN A 116 -34.74 -6.14 -30.73
CA GLN A 116 -34.05 -7.06 -29.82
C GLN A 116 -34.33 -6.69 -28.35
N ILE A 117 -34.24 -5.41 -28.01
CA ILE A 117 -34.54 -4.91 -26.66
C ILE A 117 -35.99 -5.24 -26.28
N ASN A 118 -36.97 -4.93 -27.13
CA ASN A 118 -38.38 -5.23 -26.84
C ASN A 118 -38.61 -6.75 -26.68
N SER A 119 -37.93 -7.59 -27.46
CA SER A 119 -37.98 -9.05 -27.32
C SER A 119 -37.27 -9.58 -26.06
N PHE A 120 -36.22 -8.92 -25.58
CA PHE A 120 -35.53 -9.32 -24.34
C PHE A 120 -36.35 -8.99 -23.09
N PHE A 121 -37.12 -7.90 -23.12
CA PHE A 121 -37.88 -7.43 -21.98
C PHE A 121 -39.36 -7.81 -22.01
N ASP A 122 -39.82 -8.52 -23.06
CA ASP A 122 -41.24 -8.84 -23.33
C ASP A 122 -42.17 -7.63 -23.14
N LYS A 123 -41.67 -6.43 -23.45
CA LYS A 123 -42.36 -5.15 -23.30
C LYS A 123 -42.03 -4.25 -24.48
N ASP A 124 -43.05 -3.63 -25.06
CA ASP A 124 -42.83 -2.51 -25.98
C ASP A 124 -42.49 -1.25 -25.18
N LEU A 125 -41.22 -0.85 -25.26
CA LEU A 125 -40.76 0.40 -24.66
C LEU A 125 -41.44 1.59 -25.35
N SER A 126 -41.90 2.55 -24.56
CA SER A 126 -42.46 3.80 -25.08
C SER A 126 -41.41 4.57 -25.88
N LYS A 127 -41.86 5.43 -26.81
CA LYS A 127 -40.96 6.31 -27.57
C LYS A 127 -40.13 7.20 -26.64
N ASP A 128 -40.72 7.69 -25.56
CA ASP A 128 -40.05 8.53 -24.57
C ASP A 128 -38.96 7.74 -23.80
N GLU A 129 -39.23 6.48 -23.46
CA GLU A 129 -38.25 5.58 -22.82
C GLU A 129 -37.08 5.27 -23.76
N MET A 130 -37.37 5.03 -25.04
CA MET A 130 -36.35 4.77 -26.06
C MET A 130 -35.51 6.00 -26.39
N GLU A 131 -36.11 7.19 -26.38
CA GLU A 131 -35.39 8.46 -26.55
C GLU A 131 -34.51 8.76 -25.33
N ALA A 132 -35.01 8.52 -24.11
CA ALA A 132 -34.21 8.62 -22.89
C ALA A 132 -33.00 7.64 -22.91
N LEU A 133 -33.18 6.41 -23.40
CA LEU A 133 -32.11 5.44 -23.54
C LEU A 133 -31.06 5.89 -24.57
N LYS A 134 -31.50 6.39 -25.74
CA LYS A 134 -30.59 6.96 -26.76
C LYS A 134 -29.76 8.10 -26.18
N ASN A 135 -30.40 9.02 -25.46
CA ASN A 135 -29.71 10.13 -24.80
C ASN A 135 -28.71 9.65 -23.74
N THR A 136 -29.07 8.61 -22.98
CA THR A 136 -28.18 8.02 -21.95
C THR A 136 -26.94 7.38 -22.59
N LEU A 137 -27.12 6.62 -23.68
CA LEU A 137 -25.99 6.00 -24.40
C LEU A 137 -25.16 7.04 -25.16
N HIS A 138 -25.77 8.13 -25.61
CA HIS A 138 -25.04 9.25 -26.21
C HIS A 138 -24.17 9.99 -25.19
N ARG A 139 -24.59 10.08 -23.92
CA ARG A 139 -23.77 10.63 -22.83
C ARG A 139 -22.59 9.72 -22.42
N TYR A 140 -22.65 8.43 -22.76
CA TYR A 140 -21.57 7.48 -22.50
C TYR A 140 -20.45 7.57 -23.54
N LYS A 141 -20.77 8.07 -24.74
CA LYS A 141 -19.80 8.43 -25.78
C LYS A 141 -18.94 9.59 -25.31
#